data_AF-A0A0F9KH90-F1
#
_entry.id   AF-A0A0F9KH90-F1
#
_cell.length_a   1.000
_cell.length_b   1.000
_cell.length_c   1.000
_cell.angle_alpha   90.00
_cell.angle_beta   90.00
_cell.angle_gamma   90.00
#
_symmetry.space_group_name_H-M   'P 1'
#
loop_
_entity.id
_entity.type
_entity.pdbx_description
1 polymer ?
#
loop_
_entity_poly.entity_id
_entity_poly.type
_entity_poly.pdbx_seq_one_letter_code
_entity_poly.pdbx_strand_id
1 'polypeptide(L)'
;MPRYSDERKAAVLAKLSPPHSMTVAALARVEGISDQTLYNWRTQAREEGRPVPGSKARSEQWSAEAKLATVIETATLSEEELSQYCREKGLYPEQVRRWKEESLQGFQRSAEREKQLRKKSQADQKQIKKLERELRHKEKALAETAALLVLRKKLDALWENDNGDD
;
A
#
# COMPACT_ATOMS: atom_id res chain seq x y z
N MET A 1 23.89 27.60 21.10
CA MET A 1 22.43 27.41 21.24
C MET A 1 22.09 27.31 22.71
N PRO A 2 20.98 27.90 23.18
CA PRO A 2 20.54 27.75 24.56
C PRO A 2 20.36 26.25 24.86
N ARG A 3 21.08 25.74 25.87
CA ARG A 3 20.90 24.36 26.32
C ARG A 3 19.66 24.33 27.22
N TYR A 4 18.54 23.91 26.65
CA TYR A 4 17.33 23.63 27.42
C TYR A 4 17.47 22.27 28.10
N SER A 5 17.16 22.21 29.40
CA SER A 5 17.08 20.94 30.13
C SER A 5 15.96 20.06 29.57
N ASP A 6 16.11 18.74 29.68
CA ASP A 6 15.11 17.81 29.17
C ASP A 6 13.78 17.91 29.92
N GLU A 7 13.83 18.27 31.21
CA GLU A 7 12.65 18.61 32.01
C GLU A 7 11.88 19.80 31.42
N ARG A 8 12.60 20.86 31.01
CA ARG A 8 11.98 22.04 30.40
C ARG A 8 11.40 21.71 29.04
N LYS A 9 12.09 20.92 28.22
CA LYS A 9 11.55 20.46 26.92
C LYS A 9 10.27 19.65 27.11
N ALA A 10 10.25 18.72 28.06
CA ALA A 10 9.08 17.91 28.35
C ALA A 10 7.90 18.74 28.84
N ALA A 11 8.12 19.68 29.77
CA ALA A 11 7.08 20.57 30.28
C ALA A 11 6.49 21.47 29.19
N VAL A 12 7.33 21.97 28.29
CA VAL A 12 6.89 22.79 27.15
C VAL A 12 6.09 21.95 26.14
N LEU A 13 6.57 20.75 25.79
CA LEU A 13 5.83 19.85 24.89
C LEU A 13 4.50 19.37 25.51
N ALA A 14 4.41 19.22 26.82
CA ALA A 14 3.17 18.84 27.51
C ALA A 14 2.05 19.88 27.33
N LYS A 15 2.38 21.17 27.12
CA LYS A 15 1.39 22.23 26.85
C LYS A 15 0.76 22.13 25.45
N LEU A 16 1.35 21.34 24.55
CA LEU A 16 0.74 20.98 23.26
C LEU A 16 -0.37 19.93 23.43
N SER A 17 -0.43 19.26 24.58
CA SER A 17 -1.39 18.21 24.92
C SER A 17 -2.61 18.75 25.66
N PRO A 18 -3.74 18.01 25.65
CA PRO A 18 -4.80 18.22 26.63
C PRO A 18 -4.20 18.23 28.04
N PRO A 19 -4.62 19.16 28.93
CA PRO A 19 -5.80 20.01 28.82
C PRO A 19 -5.59 21.38 28.11
N HIS A 20 -4.36 21.76 27.76
CA HIS A 20 -4.06 23.09 27.23
C HIS A 20 -4.19 23.18 25.70
N SER A 21 -3.81 22.10 24.99
CA SER A 21 -3.94 21.96 23.53
C SER A 21 -3.44 23.18 22.74
N MET A 22 -2.34 23.79 23.17
CA MET A 22 -1.83 25.04 22.57
C MET A 22 -1.22 24.78 21.19
N THR A 23 -1.29 25.79 20.30
CA THR A 23 -0.57 25.73 19.02
C THR A 23 0.91 26.03 19.22
N VAL A 24 1.77 25.51 18.33
CA VAL A 24 3.21 25.78 18.35
C VAL A 24 3.50 27.28 18.31
N ALA A 25 2.76 28.04 17.49
CA ALA A 25 2.90 29.49 17.38
C ALA A 25 2.49 30.25 18.66
N ALA A 26 1.46 29.79 19.37
CA ALA A 26 1.08 30.36 20.66
C ALA A 26 2.14 30.04 21.73
N LEU A 27 2.62 28.80 21.75
CA LEU A 27 3.65 28.34 22.67
C LEU A 27 4.99 29.07 22.46
N ALA A 28 5.35 29.34 21.21
CA ALA A 28 6.54 30.11 20.85
C ALA A 28 6.53 31.51 21.46
N ARG A 29 5.37 32.19 21.41
CA ARG A 29 5.18 33.53 21.99
C ARG A 29 5.21 33.51 23.51
N VAL A 30 4.59 32.50 24.13
CA VAL A 30 4.48 32.41 25.59
C VAL A 30 5.81 32.01 26.23
N GLU A 31 6.52 31.05 25.64
CA GLU A 31 7.78 30.50 26.19
C GLU A 31 9.02 31.23 25.69
N GLY A 32 8.88 32.12 24.70
CA GLY A 32 9.99 32.82 24.07
C GLY A 32 10.94 31.89 23.31
N ILE A 33 10.42 30.78 22.78
CA ILE A 33 11.18 29.77 22.04
C ILE A 33 10.81 29.89 20.56
N SER A 34 11.80 29.88 19.67
CA SER A 34 11.54 29.92 18.23
C SER A 34 10.64 28.76 17.77
N ASP A 35 9.71 29.01 16.86
CA ASP A 35 8.86 27.98 16.27
C ASP A 35 9.68 26.78 15.75
N GLN A 36 10.80 27.04 15.07
CA GLN A 36 11.67 26.01 14.51
C GLN A 36 12.18 25.03 15.57
N THR A 37 12.58 25.55 16.74
CA THR A 37 13.08 24.72 17.85
C THR A 37 11.97 23.83 18.44
N LEU A 38 10.75 24.38 18.60
CA LEU A 38 9.61 23.61 19.06
C LEU A 38 9.19 22.52 18.06
N TYR A 39 9.25 22.81 16.75
CA TYR A 39 9.04 21.80 15.71
C TYR A 39 10.09 20.69 15.76
N ASN A 40 11.37 21.03 15.94
CA ASN A 40 12.44 20.04 16.03
C ASN A 40 12.27 19.14 17.26
N TRP A 41 11.98 19.69 18.44
CA TRP A 41 11.75 18.88 19.65
C TRP A 41 10.54 17.96 19.52
N ARG A 42 9.48 18.42 18.86
CA ARG A 42 8.31 17.60 18.57
C ARG A 42 8.65 16.43 17.65
N THR A 43 9.43 16.67 16.60
CA THR A 43 9.88 15.61 15.68
C THR A 43 10.77 14.60 16.41
N GLN A 44 11.74 15.07 17.18
CA GLN A 44 12.64 14.22 17.96
C GLN A 44 11.88 13.36 18.99
N ALA A 45 10.95 13.96 19.75
CA ALA A 45 10.14 13.22 20.70
C ALA A 45 9.25 12.16 20.01
N ARG A 46 8.88 12.38 18.75
CA ARG A 46 8.14 11.41 17.92
C ARG A 46 9.01 10.24 17.47
N GLU A 47 10.25 10.51 17.06
CA GLU A 47 11.25 9.49 16.74
C GLU A 47 11.61 8.64 17.97
N GLU A 48 11.60 9.23 19.15
CA GLU A 48 11.77 8.56 20.45
C GLU A 48 10.50 7.82 20.92
N GLY A 49 9.43 7.79 20.11
CA GLY A 49 8.19 7.06 20.41
C GLY A 49 7.31 7.71 21.48
N ARG A 50 7.57 8.96 21.88
CA ARG A 50 6.74 9.68 22.86
C ARG A 50 5.49 10.23 22.18
N PRO A 51 4.30 10.07 22.79
CA PRO A 51 3.06 10.62 22.24
C PRO A 51 3.07 12.15 22.37
N VAL A 52 3.38 12.84 21.26
CA VAL A 52 3.31 14.31 21.21
C VAL A 52 2.13 14.76 20.35
N PRO A 53 1.16 15.48 20.92
CA PRO A 53 0.08 16.10 20.17
C PRO A 53 0.57 17.30 19.38
N GLY A 54 -0.04 17.54 18.23
CA GLY A 54 0.34 18.61 17.32
C GLY A 54 0.65 18.19 15.89
N SER A 55 0.55 16.91 15.55
CA SER A 55 0.09 16.61 14.20
C SER A 55 -1.43 16.76 14.26
N LYS A 56 -2.00 17.67 13.47
CA LYS A 56 -3.23 17.27 12.76
C LYS A 56 -2.79 16.02 12.02
N ALA A 57 -2.91 14.85 12.66
CA ALA A 57 -2.70 13.59 11.99
C ALA A 57 -3.72 13.66 10.87
N ARG A 58 -3.25 13.98 9.65
CA ARG A 58 -4.09 13.82 8.47
C ARG A 58 -4.61 12.41 8.63
N SER A 59 -5.92 12.27 8.71
CA SER A 59 -6.63 10.98 8.84
C SER A 59 -6.08 9.92 7.86
N GLU A 60 -5.42 10.36 6.79
CA GLU A 60 -4.61 9.61 5.83
C GLU A 60 -3.40 8.85 6.40
N GLN A 61 -2.77 9.27 7.51
CA GLN A 61 -1.61 8.61 8.12
C GLN A 61 -1.97 7.47 9.08
N TRP A 62 -3.25 7.25 9.36
CA TRP A 62 -3.70 6.15 10.23
C TRP A 62 -3.64 4.83 9.47
N SER A 63 -3.10 3.79 10.11
CA SER A 63 -3.10 2.43 9.56
C SER A 63 -4.53 1.95 9.31
N ALA A 64 -4.71 1.02 8.37
CA ALA A 64 -6.02 0.43 8.08
C ALA A 64 -6.63 -0.24 9.32
N GLU A 65 -5.79 -0.87 10.14
CA GLU A 65 -6.17 -1.49 11.42
C GLU A 65 -6.69 -0.46 12.42
N ALA A 66 -5.99 0.68 12.58
CA ALA A 66 -6.42 1.74 13.48
C ALA A 66 -7.73 2.38 13.01
N LYS A 67 -7.91 2.59 11.69
CA LYS A 67 -9.18 3.07 11.13
C LYS A 67 -10.33 2.11 11.43
N LEU A 68 -10.12 0.81 11.24
CA LEU A 68 -11.13 -0.20 11.53
C LEU A 68 -11.47 -0.25 13.03
N ALA A 69 -10.47 -0.23 13.91
CA ALA A 69 -10.68 -0.20 15.35
C ALA A 69 -11.53 1.00 15.78
N THR A 70 -11.24 2.20 15.26
CA THR A 70 -12.06 3.39 15.56
C THR A 70 -13.50 3.26 15.07
N VAL A 71 -13.73 2.65 13.90
CA VAL A 71 -15.09 2.41 13.39
C VAL A 71 -15.85 1.41 14.27
N ILE A 72 -15.17 0.40 14.82
CA ILE A 72 -15.76 -0.58 15.73
C ILE A 72 -16.08 0.07 17.09
N GLU A 73 -15.14 0.80 17.68
CA GLU A 73 -15.32 1.49 18.98
C GLU A 73 -16.45 2.51 18.94
N THR A 74 -16.60 3.21 17.81
CA THR A 74 -17.65 4.23 17.62
C THR A 74 -18.98 3.66 17.13
N ALA A 75 -19.08 2.34 16.86
CA ALA A 75 -20.28 1.74 16.29
C ALA A 75 -21.49 1.79 17.22
N THR A 76 -21.27 1.77 18.53
CA THR A 76 -22.32 1.80 19.57
C THR A 76 -22.53 3.18 20.19
N LEU A 77 -21.70 4.16 19.83
CA LEU A 77 -21.77 5.51 20.40
C LEU A 77 -22.90 6.32 19.74
N SER A 78 -23.56 7.14 20.54
CA SER A 78 -24.46 8.19 20.05
C SER A 78 -23.70 9.30 19.32
N GLU A 79 -24.41 10.18 18.60
CA GLU A 79 -23.78 11.27 17.84
C GLU A 79 -23.03 12.27 18.75
N GLU A 80 -23.50 12.45 19.98
CA GLU A 80 -22.85 13.29 21.00
C GLU A 80 -21.56 12.65 21.50
N GLU A 81 -21.60 11.37 21.86
CA GLU A 81 -20.44 10.61 22.33
C GLU A 81 -19.39 10.44 21.23
N LEU A 82 -19.83 10.23 19.98
CA LEU A 82 -18.95 10.17 18.81
C LEU A 82 -18.26 11.52 18.60
N SER A 83 -18.97 12.63 18.78
CA SER A 83 -18.39 13.97 18.68
C SER A 83 -17.36 14.24 19.78
N GLN A 84 -17.60 13.76 21.01
CA GLN A 84 -16.64 13.84 22.11
C GLN A 84 -15.40 12.97 21.85
N TYR A 85 -15.59 11.72 21.48
CA TYR A 85 -14.52 10.79 21.09
C TYR A 85 -13.66 11.37 19.97
N CYS A 86 -14.29 11.95 18.95
CA CYS A 86 -13.60 12.60 17.84
C CYS A 86 -12.74 13.79 18.31
N ARG A 87 -13.23 14.62 19.24
CA ARG A 87 -12.45 15.74 19.81
C ARG A 87 -11.23 15.25 20.59
N GLU A 88 -11.37 14.19 21.36
CA GLU A 88 -10.26 13.60 22.14
C GLU A 88 -9.18 12.98 21.24
N LYS A 89 -9.60 12.31 20.16
CA LYS A 89 -8.70 11.64 19.21
C LYS A 89 -8.19 12.54 18.10
N GLY A 90 -8.67 13.78 18.01
CA GLY A 90 -8.32 14.72 16.93
C GLY A 90 -8.89 14.33 15.56
N LEU A 91 -10.04 13.65 15.54
CA LEU A 91 -10.76 13.20 14.36
C LEU A 91 -12.01 14.05 14.12
N TYR A 92 -12.57 13.96 12.92
CA TYR A 92 -13.88 14.52 12.61
C TYR A 92 -14.92 13.39 12.48
N PRO A 93 -16.17 13.59 12.95
CA PRO A 93 -17.26 12.61 12.79
C PRO A 93 -17.43 12.10 11.36
N GLU A 94 -17.29 12.99 10.38
CA GLU A 94 -17.39 12.66 8.95
C GLU A 94 -16.31 11.66 8.49
N GLN A 95 -15.11 11.70 9.09
CA GLN A 95 -14.03 10.79 8.73
C GLN A 95 -14.33 9.36 9.18
N VAL A 96 -14.90 9.21 10.38
CA VAL A 96 -15.33 7.92 10.91
C VAL A 96 -16.47 7.34 10.06
N ARG A 97 -17.44 8.19 9.67
CA ARG A 97 -18.51 7.81 8.74
C ARG A 97 -17.96 7.35 7.39
N ARG A 98 -17.02 8.11 6.82
CA ARG A 98 -16.35 7.75 5.57
C ARG A 98 -15.60 6.42 5.68
N TRP A 99 -14.88 6.16 6.76
CA TRP A 99 -14.18 4.87 6.94
C TRP A 99 -15.15 3.70 7.10
N LYS A 100 -16.30 3.91 7.75
CA LYS A 100 -17.37 2.92 7.80
C LYS A 100 -17.89 2.59 6.41
N GLU A 101 -18.17 3.60 5.60
CA GLU A 101 -18.61 3.42 4.20
C GLU A 101 -17.55 2.73 3.34
N GLU A 102 -16.29 3.17 3.42
CA GLU A 102 -15.16 2.56 2.71
C GLU A 102 -14.97 1.10 3.10
N SER A 103 -15.16 0.75 4.37
CA SER A 103 -15.11 -0.64 4.85
C SER A 103 -16.22 -1.48 4.23
N LEU A 104 -17.48 -1.00 4.26
CA LEU A 104 -18.63 -1.68 3.66
C LEU A 104 -18.47 -1.85 2.14
N GLN A 105 -18.03 -0.80 1.44
CA GLN A 105 -17.72 -0.87 0.02
C GLN A 105 -16.56 -1.82 -0.27
N GLY A 106 -15.56 -1.89 0.60
CA GLY A 106 -14.44 -2.83 0.52
C GLY A 106 -14.92 -4.27 0.52
N PHE A 107 -15.83 -4.63 1.43
CA PHE A 107 -16.43 -5.96 1.49
C PHE A 107 -17.25 -6.30 0.24
N GLN A 108 -18.07 -5.37 -0.25
CA GLN A 108 -18.86 -5.57 -1.48
C GLN A 108 -17.96 -5.72 -2.71
N ARG A 109 -16.98 -4.82 -2.89
CA ARG A 109 -16.01 -4.87 -3.99
C ARG A 109 -15.08 -6.08 -3.92
N SER A 110 -14.85 -6.67 -2.75
CA SER A 110 -14.01 -7.87 -2.61
C SER A 110 -14.66 -9.06 -3.29
N ALA A 111 -15.95 -9.30 -3.02
CA ALA A 111 -16.69 -10.41 -3.63
C ALA A 111 -16.80 -10.26 -5.16
N GLU A 112 -17.07 -9.04 -5.64
CA GLU A 112 -17.12 -8.76 -7.07
C GLU A 112 -15.75 -8.91 -7.75
N ARG A 113 -14.68 -8.39 -7.12
CA ARG A 113 -13.31 -8.53 -7.62
C ARG A 113 -12.89 -9.99 -7.69
N GLU A 114 -13.19 -10.80 -6.67
CA GLU A 114 -12.86 -12.22 -6.68
C GLU A 114 -13.57 -12.95 -7.83
N LYS A 115 -14.86 -12.66 -8.05
CA LYS A 115 -15.62 -13.24 -9.17
C LYS A 115 -15.03 -12.82 -10.52
N GLN A 116 -14.63 -11.56 -10.68
CA GLN A 116 -13.98 -11.09 -11.90
C GLN A 116 -12.61 -11.74 -12.11
N LEU A 117 -11.82 -11.87 -11.04
CA LEU A 117 -10.50 -12.50 -11.08
C LEU A 117 -10.59 -13.97 -11.48
N ARG A 118 -11.56 -14.71 -10.93
CA ARG A 118 -11.84 -16.10 -11.31
C ARG A 118 -12.22 -16.22 -12.79
N LYS A 119 -13.10 -15.33 -13.30
CA LYS A 119 -13.47 -15.33 -14.72
C LYS A 119 -12.28 -15.05 -15.63
N LYS A 120 -11.43 -14.06 -15.28
CA LYS A 120 -10.21 -13.75 -16.03
C LYS A 120 -9.24 -14.93 -16.03
N SER A 121 -8.95 -15.49 -14.86
CA SER A 121 -8.09 -16.67 -14.71
C SER A 121 -8.57 -17.86 -15.57
N GLN A 122 -9.88 -18.12 -15.62
CA GLN A 122 -10.45 -19.16 -16.48
C GLN A 122 -10.30 -18.84 -17.98
N ALA A 123 -10.46 -17.58 -18.38
CA ALA A 123 -10.27 -17.15 -19.77
C ALA A 123 -8.79 -17.29 -20.18
N ASP A 124 -7.88 -16.84 -19.32
CA ASP A 124 -6.44 -16.91 -19.54
C ASP A 124 -5.98 -18.37 -19.64
N GLN A 125 -6.44 -19.25 -18.75
CA GLN A 125 -6.13 -20.68 -18.83
C GLN A 125 -6.60 -21.33 -20.14
N LYS A 126 -7.76 -20.92 -20.67
CA LYS A 126 -8.26 -21.41 -21.97
C LYS A 126 -7.38 -20.90 -23.11
N GLN A 127 -6.96 -19.64 -23.06
CA GLN A 127 -6.05 -19.06 -24.06
C GLN A 127 -4.69 -19.74 -24.03
N ILE A 128 -4.10 -19.96 -22.85
CA ILE A 128 -2.83 -20.68 -22.69
C ILE A 128 -2.92 -22.06 -23.32
N LYS A 129 -3.95 -22.85 -22.98
CA LYS A 129 -4.14 -24.20 -23.55
C LYS A 129 -4.30 -24.18 -25.08
N LYS A 130 -4.95 -23.15 -25.63
CA LYS A 130 -5.10 -22.98 -27.08
C LYS A 130 -3.74 -22.67 -27.73
N LEU A 131 -3.02 -21.70 -27.19
CA LEU A 131 -1.70 -21.30 -27.69
C LEU A 131 -0.69 -22.44 -27.60
N GLU A 132 -0.69 -23.21 -26.51
CA GLU A 132 0.16 -24.40 -26.37
C GLU A 132 -0.12 -25.47 -27.43
N ARG A 133 -1.40 -25.68 -27.81
CA ARG A 133 -1.76 -26.63 -28.88
C ARG A 133 -1.27 -26.15 -30.24
N GLU A 134 -1.46 -24.87 -30.55
CA GLU A 134 -0.98 -24.26 -31.79
C GLU A 134 0.54 -24.32 -31.88
N LEU A 135 1.23 -24.06 -30.77
CA LEU A 135 2.68 -24.13 -30.68
C LEU A 135 3.18 -25.55 -30.93
N ARG A 136 2.61 -26.56 -30.26
CA ARG A 136 2.94 -27.98 -30.52
C ARG A 136 2.72 -28.40 -31.98
N HIS A 137 1.63 -27.93 -32.59
CA HIS A 137 1.37 -28.25 -34.00
C HIS A 137 2.41 -27.62 -34.93
N LYS A 138 2.79 -26.36 -34.69
CA LYS A 138 3.84 -25.67 -35.45
C LYS A 138 5.21 -26.32 -35.24
N GLU A 139 5.56 -26.68 -34.01
CA GLU A 139 6.81 -27.39 -33.71
C GLU A 139 6.89 -28.74 -34.43
N LYS A 140 5.78 -29.49 -34.48
CA LYS A 140 5.72 -30.76 -35.22
C LYS A 140 5.95 -30.55 -36.72
N ALA A 141 5.27 -29.56 -37.33
CA ALA A 141 5.47 -29.24 -38.74
C ALA A 141 6.90 -28.78 -39.03
N LEU A 142 7.51 -27.99 -38.14
CA LEU A 142 8.92 -27.60 -38.24
C LEU A 142 9.88 -28.78 -38.10
N ALA A 143 9.58 -29.74 -37.23
CA ALA A 143 10.38 -30.95 -37.07
C ALA A 143 10.30 -31.85 -38.33
N GLU A 144 9.10 -31.98 -38.92
CA GLU A 144 8.90 -32.73 -40.17
C GLU A 144 9.67 -32.09 -41.34
N THR A 145 9.64 -30.76 -41.48
CA THR A 145 10.43 -30.07 -42.52
C THR A 145 11.94 -30.18 -42.29
N ALA A 146 12.40 -30.06 -41.05
CA ALA A 146 13.80 -30.26 -40.69
C ALA A 146 14.26 -31.70 -41.01
N ALA A 147 13.43 -32.71 -40.72
CA ALA A 147 13.72 -34.10 -41.06
C ALA A 147 13.83 -34.31 -42.58
N LEU A 148 12.92 -33.73 -43.37
CA LEU A 148 12.98 -33.79 -44.83
C LEU A 148 14.25 -33.13 -45.39
N LEU A 149 14.67 -31.98 -44.83
CA LEU A 149 15.92 -31.32 -45.23
C LEU A 149 17.15 -32.19 -44.93
N VAL A 150 17.18 -32.84 -43.76
CA VAL A 150 18.26 -33.76 -43.40
C VAL A 150 18.30 -34.97 -44.32
N LEU A 151 17.14 -35.57 -44.64
CA LEU A 151 17.06 -36.70 -45.56
C LEU A 151 17.51 -36.32 -46.97
N ARG A 152 17.10 -35.15 -47.47
CA ARG A 152 17.56 -34.62 -48.76
C ARG A 152 19.08 -34.46 -48.79
N LYS A 153 19.66 -33.83 -47.76
CA LYS A 153 21.12 -33.67 -47.66
C LYS A 153 21.86 -35.01 -47.64
N LYS A 154 21.32 -36.03 -46.96
CA LYS A 154 21.90 -37.38 -46.95
C LYS A 154 21.83 -38.06 -48.31
N LEU A 155 20.73 -37.88 -49.05
CA LEU A 155 20.57 -38.41 -50.40
C LEU A 155 21.58 -37.76 -51.36
N ASP A 156 21.68 -36.43 -51.33
CA ASP A 156 22.62 -35.66 -52.15
C ASP A 156 24.07 -36.14 -51.89
N ALA A 157 24.45 -36.36 -50.63
CA ALA A 157 25.78 -36.87 -50.27
C ALA A 157 26.06 -38.31 -50.74
N LEU A 158 25.04 -39.18 -50.79
CA LEU A 158 25.20 -40.53 -51.35
C LEU A 158 25.46 -40.48 -52.85
N TRP A 159 24.75 -39.63 -53.58
CA TRP A 159 24.92 -39.46 -55.03
C TRP A 159 26.22 -38.72 -55.40
N GLU A 160 26.73 -37.82 -54.55
CA GLU A 160 28.05 -37.21 -54.75
C GLU A 160 29.19 -38.21 -54.54
N ASN A 161 29.08 -39.13 -53.57
CA ASN A 161 30.08 -40.18 -53.35
C ASN A 161 30.08 -41.25 -54.47
N ASP A 162 28.92 -41.56 -55.07
CA ASP A 162 28.81 -42.55 -56.16
C ASP A 162 29.40 -42.04 -57.49
N ASN A 163 29.52 -40.71 -57.66
CA ASN A 163 30.09 -40.07 -58.85
C ASN A 163 31.58 -39.70 -58.68
N GLY A 164 32.23 -40.11 -57.58
CA GLY A 164 33.59 -39.71 -57.20
C GLY A 164 34.64 -40.82 -57.23
N ASP A 165 34.33 -42.01 -57.76
CA ASP A 165 35.20 -43.19 -57.74
C ASP A 165 35.63 -43.67 -59.15
N ASP A 166 35.87 -42.73 -60.07
CA ASP A 166 36.59 -42.96 -61.35
C ASP A 166 37.77 -41.98 -61.50
#